data_AF-A0A800ILC7-F1
#
_entry.id   AF-A0A800ILC7-F1
#
_cell.length_a   1.000
_cell.length_b   1.000
_cell.length_c   1.000
_cell.angle_alpha   90.00
_cell.angle_beta   90.00
_cell.angle_gamma   90.00
#
_symmetry.space_group_name_H-M   'P 1'
#
loop_
_entity.id
_entity.type
_entity.pdbx_description
1 polymer ?
#
loop_
_entity_poly.entity_id
_entity_poly.type
_entity_poly.pdbx_seq_one_letter_code
_entity_poly.pdbx_strand_id
1 'polypeptide(L)' 'MNIKQLSIKLQDACFDEDMGLVKGCIKLGADINGRVNPARYSPLFVAVGSMDYDIIWSLLEQGADANHGGSALWWPLT' A
#
# COMPACT_ATOMS: atom_id res chain seq x y z
N MET A 1 10.63 9.74 -13.12
CA MET A 1 9.72 9.75 -11.94
C MET A 1 10.50 9.19 -10.76
N ASN A 2 10.47 9.81 -9.57
CA ASN A 2 11.23 9.30 -8.42
C ASN A 2 10.41 8.25 -7.64
N ILE A 3 11.10 7.42 -6.85
CA ILE A 3 10.50 6.34 -6.05
C ILE A 3 9.40 6.87 -5.11
N LYS A 4 9.60 8.06 -4.53
CA LYS A 4 8.60 8.71 -3.67
C LYS A 4 7.28 8.96 -4.39
N GLN A 5 7.32 9.51 -5.61
CA GLN A 5 6.13 9.75 -6.43
C GLN A 5 5.45 8.45 -6.87
N LEU A 6 6.23 7.40 -7.17
CA LEU A 6 5.68 6.07 -7.47
C LEU A 6 4.95 5.46 -6.27
N SER A 7 5.48 5.68 -5.07
CA SER A 7 4.90 5.20 -3.82
C SER A 7 3.60 5.95 -3.48
N ILE A 8 3.50 7.23 -3.81
CA ILE A 8 2.25 8.01 -3.66
C ILE A 8 1.19 7.41 -4.59
N LYS A 9 1.53 7.23 -5.88
CA LYS A 9 0.60 6.63 -6.84
C LYS A 9 0.18 5.21 -6.49
N LEU A 10 1.08 4.43 -5.88
CA LEU A 10 0.74 3.09 -5.39
C LEU A 10 -0.35 3.16 -4.31
N GLN A 11 -0.26 4.12 -3.38
CA GLN A 11 -1.30 4.31 -2.36
C GLN A 11 -2.62 4.78 -2.95
N ASP A 12 -2.58 5.74 -3.88
CA ASP A 12 -3.79 6.21 -4.58
C ASP A 12 -4.45 5.04 -5.34
N ALA A 13 -3.66 4.21 -6.04
CA ALA A 13 -4.16 3.03 -6.73
C ALA A 13 -4.78 1.97 -5.79
N CYS A 14 -4.25 1.84 -4.55
CA CYS A 14 -4.85 0.96 -3.54
C CYS A 14 -6.19 1.51 -3.03
N PHE A 15 -6.32 2.84 -2.95
CA PHE A 15 -7.56 3.52 -2.56
C PHE A 15 -8.61 3.46 -3.67
N ASP A 16 -8.17 3.63 -4.93
CA ASP A 16 -9.01 3.63 -6.12
C ASP A 16 -9.35 2.21 -6.63
N GLU A 17 -8.88 1.16 -5.94
CA GLU A 17 -9.08 -0.26 -6.30
C GLU A 17 -8.53 -0.61 -7.71
N ASP A 18 -7.49 0.10 -8.17
CA ASP A 18 -6.89 -0.09 -9.48
C ASP A 18 -5.70 -1.08 -9.42
N MET A 19 -6.02 -2.36 -9.55
CA MET A 19 -5.05 -3.45 -9.62
C MET A 19 -3.99 -3.26 -10.75
N GLY A 20 -4.36 -2.65 -11.87
CA GLY A 20 -3.46 -2.41 -12.99
C GLY A 20 -2.37 -1.40 -12.61
N LEU A 21 -2.78 -0.30 -11.98
CA LEU A 21 -1.87 0.71 -11.46
C LEU A 21 -1.05 0.20 -10.28
N VAL A 22 -1.61 -0.63 -9.38
CA VAL A 22 -0.86 -1.28 -8.30
C VAL A 22 0.31 -2.08 -8.86
N LYS A 23 0.04 -3.00 -9.80
CA LYS A 23 1.08 -3.82 -10.43
C LYS A 23 2.09 -2.98 -11.22
N GLY A 24 1.62 -1.96 -11.92
CA GLY A 24 2.46 -1.03 -12.66
C GLY A 24 3.43 -0.26 -11.75
N CYS A 25 2.94 0.29 -10.65
CA CYS A 25 3.75 1.05 -9.70
C CYS A 25 4.81 0.19 -9.02
N ILE A 26 4.45 -1.02 -8.57
CA ILE A 26 5.40 -1.98 -7.97
C ILE A 26 6.49 -2.35 -8.98
N LYS A 27 6.12 -2.66 -10.23
CA LYS A 27 7.07 -2.99 -11.30
C LYS A 27 8.05 -1.85 -11.61
N LEU A 28 7.62 -0.61 -11.44
CA LEU A 28 8.46 0.58 -11.62
C LEU A 28 9.34 0.90 -10.39
N GLY A 29 9.26 0.10 -9.33
CA GLY A 29 10.07 0.27 -8.12
C GLY A 29 9.46 1.22 -7.09
N ALA A 30 8.13 1.32 -7.02
CA ALA A 30 7.47 1.93 -5.87
C ALA A 30 7.89 1.22 -4.57
N ASP A 31 8.02 1.98 -3.48
CA ASP A 31 8.26 1.40 -2.16
C ASP A 31 6.95 0.78 -1.66
N ILE A 32 6.92 -0.56 -1.63
CA ILE A 32 5.74 -1.34 -1.26
C ILE A 32 5.31 -1.13 0.20
N ASN A 33 6.23 -0.67 1.05
CA ASN A 33 5.97 -0.33 2.45
C ASN A 33 6.01 1.20 2.69
N GLY A 34 6.09 1.98 1.60
CA GLY A 34 6.30 3.42 1.65
C GLY A 34 5.18 4.13 2.39
N ARG A 35 5.54 4.94 3.39
CA ARG A 35 4.60 5.73 4.21
C ARG A 35 4.65 7.20 3.81
N VAL A 36 4.25 7.47 2.56
CA VAL A 36 4.50 8.75 1.89
C VAL A 36 3.35 9.74 1.97
N ASN A 37 2.13 9.30 2.30
CA ASN A 37 1.01 10.20 2.58
C ASN A 37 1.15 10.89 3.96
N PRO A 38 0.44 12.02 4.18
CA PRO A 38 0.47 12.74 5.46
C PRO A 38 0.06 11.88 6.66
N ALA A 39 -0.85 10.91 6.45
CA ALA A 39 -1.31 9.96 7.47
C ALA A 39 -0.27 8.88 7.79
N ARG A 40 0.82 8.80 7.03
CA ARG A 40 1.87 7.78 7.12
C ARG A 40 1.30 6.36 7.10
N TYR A 41 0.37 6.06 6.21
CA TYR A 41 -0.11 4.70 5.96
C TYR A 41 0.74 4.01 4.90
N SER A 42 0.88 2.69 5.01
CA SER A 42 1.45 1.86 3.95
C SER A 42 0.39 1.62 2.86
N PRO A 43 0.78 1.25 1.63
CA PRO A 43 -0.14 0.82 0.58
C PRO A 43 -1.08 -0.30 1.06
N LEU A 44 -0.53 -1.28 1.80
CA LEU A 44 -1.30 -2.37 2.36
C LEU A 44 -2.36 -1.90 3.35
N PHE A 45 -2.06 -0.91 4.20
CA PHE A 45 -3.04 -0.34 5.12
C PHE A 45 -4.20 0.33 4.38
N VAL A 46 -3.90 1.03 3.27
CA VAL A 46 -4.92 1.66 2.42
C VAL A 46 -5.82 0.59 1.78
N ALA A 47 -5.23 -0.47 1.22
CA ALA A 47 -5.96 -1.57 0.61
C ALA A 47 -6.85 -2.34 1.61
N VAL A 48 -6.39 -2.51 2.86
CA VAL A 48 -7.22 -3.10 3.93
C VAL A 48 -8.43 -2.21 4.23
N GLY A 49 -8.26 -0.88 4.19
CA GLY A 49 -9.34 0.07 4.39
C GLY A 49 -10.40 0.05 3.28
N SER A 50 -10.02 -0.23 2.04
CA SER A 50 -10.96 -0.42 0.92
C SER A 50 -11.61 -1.81 0.87
N MET A 51 -11.13 -2.76 1.68
CA MET A 51 -11.60 -4.16 1.72
C MET A 51 -11.44 -4.92 0.38
N ASP A 52 -10.53 -4.47 -0.49
CA ASP A 52 -10.19 -5.16 -1.73
C ASP A 52 -9.17 -6.29 -1.46
N TYR A 53 -9.69 -7.51 -1.31
CA TYR A 53 -8.89 -8.69 -1.03
C TYR A 53 -7.89 -9.03 -2.14
N ASP A 54 -8.20 -8.72 -3.40
CA ASP A 54 -7.30 -9.03 -4.50
C ASP A 54 -6.05 -8.15 -4.43
N ILE A 55 -6.22 -6.85 -4.17
CA ILE A 55 -5.10 -5.91 -3.98
C ILE A 55 -4.32 -6.24 -2.71
N ILE A 56 -5.01 -6.54 -1.60
CA ILE A 56 -4.37 -6.95 -0.35
C ILE A 56 -3.48 -8.17 -0.60
N TRP A 57 -4.00 -9.21 -1.27
CA TRP A 57 -3.25 -10.41 -1.56
C TRP A 57 -2.08 -10.13 -2.49
N SER A 58 -2.30 -9.36 -3.56
CA SER A 58 -1.23 -9.00 -4.49
C SER A 58 -0.10 -8.22 -3.83
N LEU A 59 -0.38 -7.35 -2.86
CA LEU A 59 0.65 -6.64 -2.10
C LEU A 59 1.42 -7.58 -1.18
N LEU A 60 0.73 -8.49 -0.49
CA LEU A 60 1.36 -9.49 0.39
C LEU A 60 2.27 -10.45 -0.40
N GLU A 61 1.82 -10.94 -1.55
CA GLU A 61 2.63 -11.78 -2.44
C GLU A 61 3.91 -11.09 -2.91
N GLN A 62 3.86 -9.77 -3.06
CA GLN A 62 4.99 -8.94 -3.48
C GLN A 62 5.89 -8.51 -2.30
N GLY A 63 5.63 -9.02 -1.09
CA GLY A 63 6.45 -8.79 0.10
C GLY A 63 6.07 -7.55 0.92
N ALA A 64 4.85 -7.04 0.79
CA ALA A 64 4.34 -6.02 1.70
C ALA A 64 4.35 -6.56 3.14
N ASP A 65 4.88 -5.78 4.08
CA ASP A 65 4.92 -6.16 5.48
C ASP A 65 3.57 -5.83 6.13
N ALA A 66 2.83 -6.87 6.52
CA ALA A 66 1.53 -6.76 7.19
C ALA A 66 1.60 -5.97 8.51
N ASN A 67 2.77 -5.90 9.14
CA ASN A 67 2.98 -5.15 10.38
C ASN A 67 3.40 -3.70 10.11
N HIS A 68 3.62 -3.32 8.84
CA HIS A 68 4.08 -1.99 8.45
C HIS A 68 2.94 -0.95 8.37
N GLY A 69 1.82 -1.20 9.06
CA GLY A 69 0.68 -0.29 9.16
C GLY A 69 0.99 0.96 9.98
N GLY A 70 0.14 1.99 9.86
CA GLY A 70 0.24 3.22 10.64
C GLY A 70 0.43 2.98 12.15
N SER A 71 0.99 3.95 12.87
CA SER A 71 1.40 3.81 14.27
C SER A 71 0.31 3.17 15.15
N ALA A 72 0.57 1.94 15.61
CA ALA A 72 0.16 1.27 16.85
C ALA A 72 -1.31 1.34 17.35
N LEU A 73 -2.23 2.06 16.70
CA LEU A 73 -3.58 2.31 17.22
C LEU A 73 -4.68 1.55 16.48
N TRP A 74 -4.36 0.79 15.41
CA TRP A 74 -5.36 0.09 14.59
C TRP A 74 -4.97 -1.35 14.19
N TRP A 75 -4.04 -1.99 14.92
CA TRP A 75 -4.06 -3.45 14.93
C TRP A 75 -4.97 -3.89 16.08
N PRO A 76 -6.05 -4.65 15.84
CA PRO A 76 -6.97 -5.08 16.89
C PRO A 76 -6.39 -6.27 17.70
N LEU A 77 -5.14 -6.19 18.16
CA LEU A 77 -4.57 -7.11 19.16
C LEU A 77 -3.72 -6.37 20.19
N THR A 78 -4.34 -5.40 20.86
CA THR A 78 -4.01 -5.07 22.27
C THR A 78 -5.24 -5.31 23.11
#